data_AF-A0A2E3DG36-F1
#
_entry.id   AF-A0A2E3DG36-F1
#
_cell.length_a   1.000
_cell.length_b   1.000
_cell.length_c   1.000
_cell.angle_alpha   90.00
_cell.angle_beta   90.00
_cell.angle_gamma   90.00
#
_symmetry.space_group_name_H-M   'P 1'
#
loop_
_entity.id
_entity.type
_entity.pdbx_description
1 polymer ?
#
loop_
_entity_poly.entity_id
_entity_poly.type
_entity_poly.pdbx_seq_one_letter_code
_entity_poly.pdbx_strand_id
1 'polypeptide(L)'
;MSEGFITVHRQMMKHWIWEEPEALKFWMALLLEANWEEKKTMFNGSLLTVKRGQLVFGRIKYSIKLGISEKRIRRYLNLLEKDDMIGQQKTNKYTLISIVNYESYQDKASQRPSKGQQRATSKQVNNNIGGKTKFVPPTVDQVKEYCDERSNNINAELFVDHYTANGWYRGKNKIKDWRGCVRTWEKRNKASTFAETKTENYL
;
A
#
# COMPACT_ATOMS: atom_id res chain seq x y z
N MET A 1 -0.19 31.66 -4.47
CA MET A 1 -0.23 30.30 -5.05
C MET A 1 -1.21 29.52 -4.20
N SER A 2 -2.24 28.90 -4.78
CA SER A 2 -3.22 28.14 -3.98
C SER A 2 -2.47 27.02 -3.24
N GLU A 3 -2.33 27.18 -1.92
CA GLU A 3 -1.80 26.13 -1.06
C GLU A 3 -2.80 24.97 -1.13
N GLY A 4 -2.47 23.96 -1.93
CA GLY A 4 -3.26 22.74 -2.00
C GLY A 4 -3.27 22.06 -0.64
N PHE A 5 -4.37 21.38 -0.31
CA PHE A 5 -4.45 20.54 0.88
C PHE A 5 -4.27 19.07 0.48
N ILE A 6 -3.80 18.26 1.43
CA ILE A 6 -3.82 16.81 1.32
C ILE A 6 -4.78 16.24 2.35
N THR A 7 -5.51 15.20 1.97
CA THR A 7 -6.26 14.37 2.93
C THR A 7 -5.35 13.30 3.53
N VAL A 8 -5.49 13.08 4.84
CA VAL A 8 -4.79 12.01 5.57
C VAL A 8 -5.81 11.20 6.35
N HIS A 9 -5.81 9.88 6.18
CA HIS A 9 -6.79 9.01 6.82
C HIS A 9 -6.45 8.75 8.29
N ARG A 10 -7.46 8.75 9.17
CA ARG A 10 -7.29 8.54 10.63
C ARG A 10 -6.65 7.20 10.99
N GLN A 11 -6.74 6.19 10.12
CA GLN A 11 -6.06 4.91 10.28
C GLN A 11 -4.54 5.04 10.40
N MET A 12 -3.95 6.14 9.92
CA MET A 12 -2.53 6.43 10.09
C MET A 12 -2.13 6.48 11.57
N MET A 13 -3.02 6.90 12.48
CA MET A 13 -2.75 6.92 13.92
C MET A 13 -2.57 5.52 14.52
N LYS A 14 -3.07 4.47 13.85
CA LYS A 14 -2.88 3.07 14.25
C LYS A 14 -1.65 2.43 13.60
N HIS A 15 -0.96 3.16 12.72
CA HIS A 15 0.16 2.66 11.94
C HIS A 15 1.48 3.00 12.64
N TRP A 16 2.52 2.16 12.47
CA TRP A 16 3.83 2.35 13.12
C TRP A 16 4.49 3.70 12.81
N ILE A 17 4.11 4.34 11.70
CA ILE A 17 4.59 5.67 11.32
C ILE A 17 4.24 6.71 12.39
N TRP A 18 3.09 6.57 13.05
CA TRP A 18 2.64 7.49 14.08
C TRP A 18 3.52 7.43 15.34
N GLU A 19 4.03 6.26 15.67
CA GLU A 19 4.90 6.02 16.83
C GLU A 19 6.31 6.59 16.65
N GLU A 20 6.77 6.78 15.42
CA GLU A 20 8.12 7.27 15.12
C GLU A 20 8.06 8.68 14.49
N PRO A 21 8.32 9.77 15.25
CA PRO A 21 8.12 11.14 14.79
C PRO A 21 8.87 11.50 13.50
N GLU A 22 10.09 10.99 13.36
CA GLU A 22 10.88 11.17 12.14
C GLU A 22 10.29 10.42 10.94
N ALA A 23 9.71 9.23 11.15
CA ALA A 23 9.04 8.50 10.10
C ALA A 23 7.76 9.22 9.66
N LEU A 24 6.98 9.76 10.62
CA LEU A 24 5.81 10.59 10.33
C LEU A 24 6.20 11.84 9.55
N LYS A 25 7.22 12.58 10.01
CA LYS A 25 7.74 13.76 9.29
C LYS A 25 8.17 13.41 7.87
N PHE A 26 8.87 12.27 7.70
CA PHE A 26 9.28 11.79 6.40
C PHE A 26 8.10 11.44 5.49
N TRP A 27 7.11 10.70 6.02
CA TRP A 27 5.91 10.31 5.28
C TRP A 27 5.08 11.53 4.83
N MET A 28 4.87 12.49 5.73
CA MET A 28 4.18 13.74 5.41
C MET A 28 4.92 14.55 4.34
N ALA A 29 6.25 14.60 4.39
CA ALA A 29 7.04 15.26 3.34
C ALA A 29 6.84 14.59 1.97
N LEU A 30 6.81 13.26 1.90
CA LEU A 30 6.53 12.54 0.65
C LEU A 30 5.13 12.89 0.11
N LEU A 31 4.10 12.87 0.96
CA LEU A 31 2.73 13.19 0.56
C LEU A 31 2.57 14.62 0.03
N LEU A 32 3.21 15.59 0.69
CA LEU A 32 3.14 17.00 0.32
C LEU A 32 3.95 17.33 -0.95
N GLU A 33 5.01 16.58 -1.23
CA GLU A 33 5.88 16.80 -2.39
C GLU A 33 5.50 15.94 -3.60
N ALA A 34 4.63 14.94 -3.44
CA ALA A 34 4.10 14.17 -4.54
C ALA A 34 3.33 15.08 -5.50
N ASN A 35 3.55 14.91 -6.80
CA ASN A 35 2.87 15.69 -7.81
C ASN A 35 1.37 15.45 -7.76
N TRP A 36 0.58 16.52 -7.74
CA TRP A 36 -0.89 16.48 -7.79
C TRP A 36 -1.41 16.30 -9.22
N GLU A 37 -0.63 16.69 -10.23
CA GLU A 37 -0.89 16.50 -11.65
C GLU A 37 0.36 15.97 -12.38
N GLU A 38 0.15 15.30 -13.52
CA GLU A 38 1.26 14.87 -14.36
C GLU A 38 2.04 16.08 -14.86
N LYS A 39 3.35 16.10 -14.60
CA LYS A 39 4.23 17.19 -14.98
C LYS A 39 5.46 16.64 -15.69
N LYS A 40 5.78 17.25 -16.84
CA LYS A 40 7.06 17.06 -17.52
C LYS A 40 8.05 18.04 -16.89
N THR A 41 9.06 17.49 -16.21
CA THR A 41 10.13 18.28 -15.58
C THR A 41 11.45 17.95 -16.23
N MET A 42 12.23 18.96 -16.58
CA MET A 42 13.62 18.77 -16.99
C MET A 42 14.43 18.36 -15.75
N PHE A 43 14.93 17.11 -15.74
CA PHE A 43 15.70 16.59 -14.61
C PHE A 43 16.99 15.95 -15.12
N ASN A 44 18.13 16.49 -14.69
CA ASN A 44 19.47 16.01 -15.06
C ASN A 44 19.69 15.84 -16.57
N GLY A 45 19.31 16.87 -17.34
CA GLY A 45 19.51 16.93 -18.79
C GLY A 45 18.50 16.12 -19.62
N SER A 46 17.47 15.53 -19.01
CA SER A 46 16.46 14.73 -19.71
C SER A 46 15.05 15.13 -19.30
N LEU A 47 14.11 15.05 -20.25
CA LEU A 47 12.70 15.31 -20.00
C LEU A 47 12.11 14.13 -19.21
N LEU A 48 11.81 14.35 -17.93
CA LEU A 48 11.20 13.34 -17.07
C LEU A 48 9.70 13.62 -16.93
N THR A 49 8.88 12.64 -17.27
CA THR A 49 7.43 12.68 -17.03
C THR A 49 7.16 12.10 -15.64
N VAL A 50 6.71 12.93 -14.71
CA VAL A 50 6.36 12.54 -13.33
C VAL A 50 4.84 12.58 -13.20
N LYS A 51 4.24 11.41 -12.99
CA LYS A 51 2.77 11.27 -12.90
C LYS A 51 2.22 11.78 -11.58
N ARG A 52 0.90 11.96 -11.49
CA ARG A 52 0.19 12.20 -10.23
C ARG A 52 0.56 11.14 -9.19
N GLY A 53 0.77 11.56 -7.94
CA GLY A 53 1.20 10.72 -6.83
C GLY A 53 2.67 10.27 -6.89
N GLN A 54 3.46 10.75 -7.86
CA GLN A 54 4.88 10.44 -7.96
C GLN A 54 5.76 11.64 -7.58
N LEU A 55 6.96 11.35 -7.09
CA LEU A 55 8.00 12.36 -6.87
C LEU A 55 9.39 11.83 -7.20
N VAL A 56 10.26 12.77 -7.60
CA VAL A 56 11.69 12.52 -7.74
C VAL A 56 12.35 12.63 -6.38
N PHE A 57 12.94 11.53 -5.94
CA PHE A 57 13.51 11.38 -4.62
C PHE A 57 15.04 11.29 -4.67
N GLY A 58 15.68 12.06 -3.79
CA GLY A 58 17.13 12.03 -3.54
C GLY A 58 17.42 11.86 -2.06
N ARG A 59 18.08 10.76 -1.69
CA ARG A 59 18.32 10.40 -0.27
C ARG A 59 19.08 11.49 0.49
N ILE A 60 20.16 12.01 -0.08
CA ILE A 60 20.98 13.08 0.52
C ILE A 60 20.14 14.36 0.67
N LYS A 61 19.39 14.74 -0.37
CA LYS A 61 18.51 15.92 -0.36
C LYS A 61 17.49 15.85 0.77
N TYR A 62 16.82 14.71 0.95
CA TYR A 62 15.85 14.52 2.03
C TYR A 62 16.52 14.43 3.41
N SER A 63 17.74 13.91 3.50
CA SER A 63 18.50 13.88 4.74
C SER A 63 18.75 15.27 5.27
N ILE A 64 19.30 16.15 4.42
CA ILE A 64 19.56 17.55 4.76
C ILE A 64 18.24 18.28 5.03
N LYS A 65 17.24 18.12 4.15
CA LYS A 65 15.96 18.84 4.26
C LYS A 65 15.21 18.54 5.55
N LEU A 66 15.22 17.29 6.01
CA LEU A 66 14.42 16.87 7.17
C LEU A 66 15.23 16.78 8.47
N GLY A 67 16.56 16.87 8.39
CA GLY A 67 17.45 16.63 9.53
C GLY A 67 17.50 15.17 9.96
N ILE A 68 17.16 14.24 9.07
CA ILE A 68 17.11 12.80 9.35
C ILE A 68 18.33 12.15 8.71
N SER A 69 19.02 11.26 9.42
CA SER A 69 20.18 10.56 8.83
C SER A 69 19.79 9.72 7.60
N GLU A 70 20.68 9.64 6.62
CA GLU A 70 20.46 8.82 5.41
C GLU A 70 20.13 7.35 5.73
N LYS A 71 20.70 6.81 6.81
CA LYS A 71 20.44 5.45 7.28
C LYS A 71 18.98 5.27 7.69
N ARG A 72 18.42 6.24 8.44
CA ARG A 72 17.03 6.23 8.90
C ARG A 72 16.07 6.44 7.72
N ILE A 73 16.37 7.37 6.81
CA ILE A 73 15.61 7.54 5.57
C ILE A 73 15.54 6.24 4.77
N ARG A 74 16.67 5.55 4.60
CA ARG A 74 16.71 4.25 3.90
C ARG A 74 15.87 3.19 4.62
N ARG A 75 15.91 3.16 5.95
CA ARG A 75 15.07 2.28 6.76
C ARG A 75 13.59 2.57 6.51
N TYR A 76 13.17 3.83 6.55
CA TYR A 76 11.77 4.22 6.32
C TYR A 76 11.30 3.87 4.93
N LEU A 77 12.07 4.14 3.89
CA LEU A 77 11.73 3.74 2.52
C LEU A 77 11.48 2.23 2.41
N ASN A 78 12.34 1.42 3.02
CA ASN A 78 12.19 -0.03 3.00
C ASN A 78 10.95 -0.50 3.79
N LEU A 79 10.62 0.16 4.91
CA LEU A 79 9.41 -0.17 5.68
C LEU A 79 8.14 0.24 4.93
N LEU A 80 8.10 1.46 4.39
CA LEU A 80 6.99 1.95 3.58
C LEU A 80 6.75 1.10 2.33
N GLU A 81 7.81 0.64 1.66
CA GLU A 81 7.68 -0.27 0.51
C GLU A 81 7.19 -1.66 0.94
N LYS A 82 7.62 -2.16 2.10
CA LYS A 82 7.14 -3.45 2.65
C LYS A 82 5.67 -3.41 3.06
N ASP A 83 5.19 -2.26 3.51
CA ASP A 83 3.77 -2.01 3.83
C ASP A 83 2.95 -1.56 2.62
N ASP A 84 3.50 -1.72 1.41
CA ASP A 84 2.84 -1.35 0.15
C ASP A 84 2.33 0.11 0.13
N MET A 85 2.93 1.01 0.93
CA MET A 85 2.58 2.45 0.96
C MET A 85 3.26 3.22 -0.16
N ILE A 86 4.43 2.75 -0.62
CA ILE A 86 5.17 3.33 -1.73
C ILE A 86 5.68 2.25 -2.68
N GLY A 87 5.86 2.63 -3.95
CA GLY A 87 6.66 1.90 -4.92
C GLY A 87 7.94 2.66 -5.28
N GLN A 88 9.08 1.97 -5.40
CA GLN A 88 10.35 2.58 -5.76
C GLN A 88 10.79 2.20 -7.18
N GLN A 89 11.17 3.16 -8.02
CA GLN A 89 11.91 2.92 -9.26
C GLN A 89 13.29 3.55 -9.16
N LYS A 90 14.31 2.73 -8.97
CA LYS A 90 15.69 3.19 -8.85
C LYS A 90 16.29 3.34 -10.24
N THR A 91 16.91 4.48 -10.50
CA THR A 91 17.76 4.71 -11.67
C THR A 91 19.15 5.11 -11.20
N ASN A 92 20.12 5.15 -12.11
CA ASN A 92 21.48 5.59 -11.77
C ASN A 92 21.55 7.07 -11.33
N LYS A 93 20.52 7.86 -11.64
CA LYS A 93 20.50 9.32 -11.45
C LYS A 93 19.56 9.76 -10.31
N TYR A 94 18.45 9.06 -10.13
CA TYR A 94 17.42 9.38 -9.13
C TYR A 94 16.58 8.15 -8.77
N THR A 95 15.80 8.28 -7.70
CA THR A 95 14.73 7.32 -7.38
C THR A 95 13.39 7.97 -7.66
N LEU A 96 12.52 7.32 -8.43
CA LEU A 96 11.13 7.73 -8.58
C LEU A 96 10.32 7.01 -7.51
N ILE A 97 9.76 7.76 -6.56
CA ILE A 97 8.83 7.21 -5.56
C ILE A 97 7.42 7.42 -6.09
N SER A 98 6.62 6.35 -6.07
CA SER A 98 5.18 6.41 -6.34
C SER A 98 4.45 6.17 -5.02
N ILE A 99 3.60 7.09 -4.61
CA ILE A 99 2.73 6.89 -3.45
C ILE A 99 1.60 5.96 -3.89
N VAL A 100 1.54 4.78 -3.28
CA VAL A 100 0.50 3.80 -3.58
C VAL A 100 -0.81 4.33 -3.01
N ASN A 101 -1.88 4.18 -3.79
CA ASN A 101 -3.24 4.56 -3.38
C ASN A 101 -3.50 6.07 -3.20
N TYR A 102 -2.67 6.95 -3.79
CA TYR A 102 -2.86 8.41 -3.74
C TYR A 102 -4.25 8.85 -4.27
N GLU A 103 -4.76 8.19 -5.32
CA GLU A 103 -6.07 8.50 -5.91
C GLU A 103 -7.25 8.21 -4.96
N SER A 104 -7.27 7.08 -4.25
CA SER A 104 -8.38 6.80 -3.33
C SER A 104 -8.38 7.69 -2.09
N TYR A 105 -7.22 8.22 -1.71
CA TYR A 105 -7.10 9.15 -0.59
C TYR A 105 -7.49 10.58 -0.99
N GLN A 106 -7.05 11.08 -2.15
CA GLN A 106 -7.28 12.48 -2.57
C GLN A 106 -8.59 12.71 -3.33
N ASP A 107 -9.17 11.71 -4.00
CA ASP A 107 -10.46 11.87 -4.68
C ASP A 107 -11.64 11.62 -3.73
N LYS A 108 -12.03 12.67 -3.00
CA LYS A 108 -13.42 12.80 -2.51
C LYS A 108 -14.15 13.90 -3.27
N ALA A 109 -14.38 13.66 -4.56
CA ALA A 109 -15.31 14.44 -5.37
C ALA A 109 -16.12 13.52 -6.31
N SER A 110 -16.75 12.48 -5.76
CA SER A 110 -17.91 11.78 -6.35
C SER A 110 -18.49 10.79 -5.35
N GLN A 111 -19.11 11.27 -4.27
CA GLN A 111 -20.21 10.52 -3.69
C GLN A 111 -21.36 10.59 -4.69
N ARG A 112 -21.41 9.67 -5.64
CA ARG A 112 -22.68 9.30 -6.27
C ARG A 112 -23.27 8.17 -5.43
N PRO A 113 -24.49 8.31 -4.90
CA PRO A 113 -25.13 7.22 -4.18
C PRO A 113 -25.58 6.20 -5.22
N SER A 114 -24.85 5.10 -5.38
CA SER A 114 -25.40 3.95 -6.10
C SER A 114 -26.37 3.22 -5.18
N LYS A 115 -27.63 3.64 -5.22
CA LYS A 115 -28.77 2.83 -4.81
C LYS A 115 -28.67 1.45 -5.49
N GLY A 116 -28.76 0.40 -4.68
CA GLY A 116 -29.43 -0.88 -4.94
C GLY A 116 -29.07 -1.67 -6.19
N GLN A 117 -28.46 -2.85 -5.99
CA GLN A 117 -29.21 -4.11 -6.12
C GLN A 117 -28.35 -5.28 -5.64
N GLN A 118 -28.76 -5.86 -4.52
CA GLN A 118 -28.54 -7.27 -4.24
C GLN A 118 -29.16 -8.07 -5.39
N ARG A 119 -28.37 -8.88 -6.07
CA ARG A 119 -28.88 -10.08 -6.74
C ARG A 119 -27.99 -11.24 -6.34
N ALA A 120 -28.52 -12.02 -5.39
CA ALA A 120 -28.16 -13.41 -5.22
C ALA A 120 -28.35 -14.14 -6.56
N THR A 121 -27.31 -14.82 -7.03
CA THR A 121 -27.51 -15.98 -7.90
C THR A 121 -26.40 -16.96 -7.62
N SER A 122 -26.73 -17.99 -6.85
CA SER A 122 -26.00 -19.25 -6.82
C SER A 122 -26.01 -19.85 -8.22
N LYS A 123 -24.84 -20.01 -8.84
CA LYS A 123 -24.64 -21.01 -9.89
C LYS A 123 -23.26 -21.63 -9.73
N GLN A 124 -23.24 -22.81 -9.12
CA GLN A 124 -22.20 -23.80 -9.33
C GLN A 124 -22.12 -24.14 -10.81
N VAL A 125 -20.91 -24.20 -11.40
CA VAL A 125 -20.58 -25.16 -12.45
C VAL A 125 -19.09 -25.52 -12.35
N ASN A 126 -18.85 -26.83 -12.37
CA ASN A 126 -17.56 -27.52 -12.31
C ASN A 126 -16.68 -27.34 -13.58
N ASN A 127 -15.37 -27.32 -13.32
CA ASN A 127 -14.23 -27.92 -14.02
C ASN A 127 -14.04 -27.85 -15.56
N ASN A 128 -12.82 -27.38 -15.88
CA ASN A 128 -11.82 -27.94 -16.82
C ASN A 128 -11.51 -27.24 -18.17
N ILE A 129 -10.19 -26.99 -18.33
CA ILE A 129 -9.35 -26.87 -19.55
C ILE A 129 -9.04 -25.45 -20.09
N GLY A 130 -7.76 -25.08 -19.97
CA GLY A 130 -6.98 -24.60 -21.12
C GLY A 130 -7.10 -23.13 -21.54
N GLY A 131 -6.97 -22.18 -20.63
CA GLY A 131 -6.79 -20.78 -20.99
C GLY A 131 -6.20 -20.00 -19.83
N LYS A 132 -5.23 -19.12 -20.08
CA LYS A 132 -4.62 -18.25 -19.06
C LYS A 132 -5.75 -17.51 -18.31
N THR A 133 -6.11 -17.99 -17.13
CA THR A 133 -7.24 -17.48 -16.36
C THR A 133 -6.93 -16.05 -15.97
N LYS A 134 -7.80 -15.11 -16.38
CA LYS A 134 -7.77 -13.75 -15.87
C LYS A 134 -7.95 -13.85 -14.36
N PHE A 135 -7.09 -13.19 -13.60
CA PHE A 135 -7.17 -13.19 -12.15
C PHE A 135 -8.56 -12.75 -11.69
N VAL A 136 -9.22 -13.59 -10.90
CA VAL A 136 -10.51 -13.30 -10.28
C VAL A 136 -10.27 -13.06 -8.78
N PRO A 137 -10.63 -11.88 -8.26
CA PRO A 137 -10.66 -11.63 -6.83
C PRO A 137 -11.46 -12.69 -6.07
N PRO A 138 -10.93 -13.27 -4.97
CA PRO A 138 -11.70 -14.16 -4.11
C PRO A 138 -12.81 -13.43 -3.37
N THR A 139 -13.84 -14.17 -2.98
CA THR A 139 -14.84 -13.72 -2.01
C THR A 139 -14.29 -13.86 -0.58
N VAL A 140 -14.93 -13.18 0.37
CA VAL A 140 -14.63 -13.32 1.80
C VAL A 140 -14.71 -14.78 2.24
N ASP A 141 -15.74 -15.51 1.81
CA ASP A 141 -15.93 -16.92 2.14
C ASP A 141 -14.78 -17.80 1.61
N GLN A 142 -14.31 -17.56 0.38
CA GLN A 142 -13.17 -18.29 -0.19
C GLN A 142 -11.89 -18.04 0.59
N VAL A 143 -11.66 -16.80 1.04
CA VAL A 143 -10.51 -16.46 1.88
C VAL A 143 -10.65 -17.10 3.25
N LYS A 144 -11.84 -17.06 3.85
CA LYS A 144 -12.13 -17.66 5.16
C LYS A 144 -11.88 -19.16 5.16
N GLU A 145 -12.43 -19.87 4.18
CA GLU A 145 -12.23 -21.32 4.02
C GLU A 145 -10.74 -21.66 3.88
N TYR A 146 -9.99 -20.90 3.08
CA TYR A 146 -8.55 -21.10 2.94
C TYR A 146 -7.74 -20.75 4.21
N CYS A 147 -8.23 -19.83 5.04
CA CYS A 147 -7.64 -19.51 6.33
C CYS A 147 -7.91 -20.60 7.37
N ASP A 148 -9.13 -21.13 7.39
CA ASP A 148 -9.58 -22.23 8.24
C ASP A 148 -8.81 -23.53 7.92
N GLU A 149 -8.67 -23.88 6.62
CA GLU A 149 -7.84 -25.00 6.14
C GLU A 149 -6.40 -24.94 6.64
N ARG A 150 -5.86 -23.72 6.76
CA ARG A 150 -4.48 -23.48 7.23
C ARG A 150 -4.39 -23.31 8.75
N SER A 151 -5.52 -23.33 9.46
CA SER A 151 -5.62 -23.05 10.90
C SER A 151 -4.88 -21.75 11.28
N ASN A 152 -5.12 -20.68 10.50
CA ASN A 152 -4.57 -19.36 10.79
C ASN A 152 -5.63 -18.40 11.34
N ASN A 153 -5.21 -17.31 11.99
CA ASN A 153 -6.11 -16.33 12.59
C ASN A 153 -6.19 -15.04 11.74
N ILE A 154 -6.28 -15.17 10.42
CA ILE A 154 -6.42 -14.02 9.52
C ILE A 154 -7.91 -13.68 9.40
N ASN A 155 -8.26 -12.42 9.65
CA ASN A 155 -9.59 -11.91 9.35
C ASN A 155 -9.76 -11.79 7.83
N ALA A 156 -10.64 -12.63 7.27
CA ALA A 156 -10.89 -12.72 5.84
C ALA A 156 -11.49 -11.44 5.23
N GLU A 157 -12.36 -10.73 5.96
CA GLU A 157 -12.95 -9.46 5.51
C GLU A 157 -11.85 -8.40 5.37
N LEU A 158 -11.03 -8.23 6.40
CA LEU A 158 -9.91 -7.27 6.37
C LEU A 158 -8.91 -7.59 5.25
N PHE A 159 -8.68 -8.87 4.97
CA PHE A 159 -7.83 -9.29 3.86
C PHE A 159 -8.42 -8.89 2.50
N VAL A 160 -9.71 -9.22 2.27
CA VAL A 160 -10.39 -8.91 1.02
C VAL A 160 -10.49 -7.39 0.82
N ASP A 161 -10.85 -6.65 1.85
CA ASP A 161 -10.94 -5.19 1.81
C ASP A 161 -9.60 -4.55 1.45
N HIS A 162 -8.51 -5.01 2.06
CA HIS A 162 -7.16 -4.51 1.78
C HIS A 162 -6.78 -4.66 0.30
N TYR A 163 -6.96 -5.85 -0.28
CA TYR A 163 -6.56 -6.09 -1.67
C TYR A 163 -7.59 -5.57 -2.68
N THR A 164 -8.86 -5.50 -2.31
CA THR A 164 -9.90 -4.87 -3.14
C THR A 164 -9.66 -3.37 -3.24
N ALA A 165 -9.34 -2.70 -2.14
CA ALA A 165 -8.99 -1.28 -2.12
C ALA A 165 -7.74 -0.97 -2.98
N ASN A 166 -6.77 -1.90 -3.03
CA ASN A 166 -5.52 -1.74 -3.79
C ASN A 166 -5.60 -2.33 -5.21
N GLY A 167 -6.79 -2.66 -5.71
CA GLY A 167 -6.99 -3.17 -7.06
C GLY A 167 -6.29 -4.51 -7.35
N TRP A 168 -6.01 -5.28 -6.29
CA TRP A 168 -5.25 -6.53 -6.33
C TRP A 168 -3.82 -6.37 -6.85
N TYR A 169 -3.12 -5.33 -6.41
CA TYR A 169 -1.68 -5.14 -6.64
C TYR A 169 -0.87 -5.45 -5.37
N ARG A 170 0.40 -5.83 -5.59
CA ARG A 170 1.46 -5.90 -4.57
C ARG A 170 2.70 -5.21 -5.14
N GLY A 171 3.11 -4.10 -4.54
CA GLY A 171 4.04 -3.16 -5.17
C GLY A 171 3.61 -2.80 -6.60
N LYS A 172 4.47 -3.09 -7.60
CA LYS A 172 4.19 -2.81 -9.02
C LYS A 172 3.48 -3.95 -9.77
N ASN A 173 3.35 -5.12 -9.14
CA ASN A 173 2.89 -6.33 -9.81
C ASN A 173 1.43 -6.62 -9.45
N LYS A 174 0.59 -6.88 -10.46
CA LYS A 174 -0.77 -7.37 -10.23
C LYS A 174 -0.72 -8.79 -9.65
N ILE A 175 -1.48 -9.02 -8.60
CA ILE A 175 -1.61 -10.31 -7.94
C ILE A 175 -2.26 -11.28 -8.93
N LYS A 176 -1.64 -12.47 -9.05
CA LYS A 176 -2.14 -13.58 -9.87
C LYS A 176 -2.62 -14.75 -9.01
N ASP A 177 -2.21 -14.79 -7.75
CA ASP A 177 -2.59 -15.79 -6.76
C ASP A 177 -2.76 -15.12 -5.39
N TRP A 178 -4.01 -14.99 -4.94
CA TRP A 178 -4.35 -14.38 -3.66
C TRP A 178 -3.98 -15.29 -2.47
N ARG A 179 -3.89 -16.61 -2.66
CA ARG A 179 -3.49 -17.56 -1.60
C ARG A 179 -2.04 -17.33 -1.17
N GLY A 180 -1.19 -16.89 -2.10
CA GLY A 180 0.18 -16.43 -1.80
C GLY A 180 0.22 -15.19 -0.89
N CYS A 181 -0.76 -14.30 -1.03
CA CYS A 181 -0.90 -13.12 -0.18
C CYS A 181 -1.33 -13.50 1.24
N VAL A 182 -2.27 -14.44 1.40
CA VAL A 182 -2.69 -14.96 2.72
C VAL A 182 -1.49 -15.55 3.48
N ARG A 183 -0.66 -16.37 2.81
CA ARG A 183 0.57 -16.92 3.41
C ARG A 183 1.55 -15.85 3.89
N THR A 184 1.59 -14.69 3.23
CA THR A 184 2.44 -13.56 3.64
C THR A 184 1.87 -12.85 4.87
N TRP A 185 0.55 -12.64 4.90
CA TRP A 185 -0.19 -12.12 6.07
C TRP A 185 -0.04 -13.03 7.29
N GLU A 186 -0.08 -14.35 7.11
CA GLU A 186 0.08 -15.35 8.17
C GLU A 186 1.41 -15.15 8.93
N LYS A 187 2.51 -14.98 8.19
CA LYS A 187 3.84 -14.75 8.77
C LYS A 187 3.92 -13.45 9.56
N ARG A 188 3.22 -12.40 9.12
CA ARG A 188 3.16 -11.10 9.80
C ARG A 188 2.37 -11.17 11.11
N ASN A 189 1.22 -11.87 11.11
CA ASN A 189 0.41 -12.04 12.31
C ASN A 189 1.12 -12.90 13.37
N LYS A 190 1.79 -13.99 12.96
CA LYS A 190 2.61 -14.82 13.86
C LYS A 190 3.79 -14.03 14.47
N ALA A 191 4.43 -13.14 13.70
CA ALA A 191 5.50 -12.29 14.24
C ALA A 191 4.96 -11.23 15.23
N SER A 192 3.70 -10.81 15.09
CA SER A 192 3.06 -9.83 15.97
C SER A 192 2.63 -10.47 17.29
N THR A 193 2.02 -11.67 17.25
CA THR A 193 1.65 -12.41 18.47
C THR A 193 2.87 -12.80 19.31
N PHE A 194 3.98 -13.23 18.69
CA PHE A 194 5.22 -13.52 19.42
C PHE A 194 5.88 -12.28 20.06
N ALA A 195 5.63 -11.08 19.53
CA ALA A 195 6.13 -9.83 20.10
C ALA A 195 5.28 -9.38 21.31
N GLU A 196 3.96 -9.59 21.26
CA GLU A 196 3.04 -9.29 22.37
C GLU A 196 3.29 -10.21 23.57
N THR A 197 3.48 -11.52 23.37
CA THR A 197 3.77 -12.47 24.49
C THR A 197 5.10 -12.19 25.19
N LYS A 198 6.05 -11.55 24.50
CA LYS A 198 7.34 -11.17 25.10
C LYS A 198 7.25 -9.91 25.95
N THR A 199 6.21 -9.10 25.78
CA THR A 199 6.03 -7.83 26.49
C THR A 199 5.24 -8.03 27.79
N GLU A 200 4.33 -9.00 27.85
CA GLU A 200 3.60 -9.37 29.07
C GLU A 200 4.46 -10.11 30.11
N ASN A 201 5.59 -10.70 29.72
CA ASN A 201 6.51 -11.37 30.66
C ASN A 201 7.49 -10.41 31.39
N TYR A 202 7.29 -9.10 31.26
CA TYR A 202 8.08 -8.04 31.93
C TYR A 202 7.21 -7.05 32.73
N LEU A 203 5.95 -7.41 33.02
CA LEU A 203 5.09 -6.76 34.01
C LEU A 203 4.88 -7.73 35.19
#